data_AF-A0A939FEG4-F1
#
_entry.id   AF-A0A939FEG4-F1
#
_cell.length_a   1.000
_cell.length_b   1.000
_cell.length_c   1.000
_cell.angle_alpha   90.00
_cell.angle_beta   90.00
_cell.angle_gamma   90.00
#
_symmetry.space_group_name_H-M   'P 1'
#
loop_
_entity.id
_entity.type
_entity.pdbx_description
1 polymer ?
#
loop_
_entity_poly.entity_id
_entity_poly.type
_entity_poly.pdbx_seq_one_letter_code
_entity_poly.pdbx_strand_id
1 'polypeptide(L)'
;LLADELAARRLRVSAGTVFTGLHHGPAVWDATWQHVADVAALAQATGARHLVVIPSFWRDDKTGEVREDRTLTPAQWRELTTQTERLGREVQDRFCLRIVVHPHADTHI
;
A
#
# COMPACT_ATOMS: atom_id res chain seq x y z
N LEU A 1 -17.91 -14.14 -9.83
CA LEU A 1 -17.11 -13.12 -9.10
C LEU A 1 -15.90 -13.80 -8.46
N LEU A 2 -14.83 -13.06 -8.09
CA LEU A 2 -13.66 -13.64 -7.41
C LEU A 2 -14.06 -14.44 -6.15
N ALA A 3 -15.05 -13.94 -5.40
CA ALA A 3 -15.58 -14.61 -4.22
C ALA A 3 -16.12 -16.03 -4.51
N ASP A 4 -16.79 -16.22 -5.66
CA ASP A 4 -17.37 -17.52 -6.04
C ASP A 4 -16.26 -18.55 -6.33
N GLU A 5 -15.22 -18.14 -7.05
CA GLU A 5 -14.08 -19.01 -7.38
C GLU A 5 -13.30 -19.41 -6.12
N LEU A 6 -13.15 -18.49 -5.15
CA LEU A 6 -12.53 -18.76 -3.85
C LEU A 6 -13.36 -19.74 -3.03
N ALA A 7 -14.68 -19.54 -2.97
CA ALA A 7 -15.61 -20.40 -2.25
C ALA A 7 -15.61 -21.83 -2.80
N ALA A 8 -15.67 -21.97 -4.13
CA ALA A 8 -15.63 -23.27 -4.81
C ALA A 8 -14.36 -24.08 -4.49
N ARG A 9 -13.24 -23.39 -4.22
CA ARG A 9 -11.93 -23.98 -3.92
C ARG A 9 -11.59 -24.01 -2.43
N ARG A 10 -12.49 -23.53 -1.55
CA ARG A 10 -12.26 -23.39 -0.11
C ARG A 10 -11.00 -22.56 0.21
N LEU A 11 -10.72 -21.55 -0.61
CA LEU A 11 -9.62 -20.63 -0.42
C LEU A 11 -10.10 -19.34 0.25
N ARG A 12 -9.18 -18.66 0.93
CA ARG A 12 -9.40 -17.36 1.54
C ARG A 12 -8.32 -16.40 1.10
N VAL A 13 -8.72 -15.15 0.83
CA VAL A 13 -7.76 -14.06 0.63
C VAL A 13 -7.30 -13.59 2.00
N SER A 14 -5.98 -13.56 2.20
CA SER A 14 -5.37 -13.07 3.44
C SER A 14 -5.31 -11.54 3.47
N ALA A 15 -4.89 -10.93 2.36
CA ALA A 15 -4.68 -9.50 2.24
C ALA A 15 -4.73 -9.03 0.77
N GLY A 16 -4.99 -7.74 0.57
CA GLY A 16 -4.58 -7.02 -0.64
C GLY A 16 -3.19 -6.40 -0.48
N THR A 17 -2.53 -6.03 -1.57
CA THR A 17 -1.19 -5.40 -1.55
C THR A 17 -1.16 -4.17 -2.45
N VAL A 18 -0.53 -3.10 -1.97
CA VAL A 18 -0.36 -1.83 -2.70
C VAL A 18 1.06 -1.31 -2.57
N PHE A 19 1.52 -0.57 -3.58
CA PHE A 19 2.73 0.23 -3.53
C PHE A 19 2.38 1.70 -3.35
N THR A 20 3.10 2.43 -2.49
CA THR A 20 2.79 3.84 -2.20
C THR A 20 4.03 4.72 -2.18
N GLY A 21 3.97 5.88 -2.84
CA GLY A 21 5.03 6.89 -2.87
C GLY A 21 4.82 8.01 -1.86
N LEU A 22 4.37 7.68 -0.64
CA LEU A 22 3.89 8.67 0.35
C LEU A 22 4.96 9.67 0.82
N HIS A 23 6.25 9.36 0.63
CA HIS A 23 7.37 10.25 0.92
C HIS A 23 7.45 11.45 -0.03
N HIS A 24 6.77 11.41 -1.18
CA HIS A 24 6.64 12.56 -2.09
C HIS A 24 5.67 13.66 -1.60
N GLY A 25 5.07 13.46 -0.43
CA GLY A 25 4.25 14.46 0.25
C GLY A 25 2.79 14.50 -0.20
N PRO A 26 2.04 15.55 0.19
CA PRO A 26 0.58 15.56 0.06
C PRO A 26 0.07 15.54 -1.39
N ALA A 27 0.88 15.98 -2.34
CA ALA A 27 0.49 16.08 -3.75
C ALA A 27 0.18 14.72 -4.40
N VAL A 28 0.75 13.62 -3.88
CA VAL A 28 0.50 12.27 -4.41
C VAL A 28 -0.71 11.58 -3.76
N TRP A 29 -1.33 12.22 -2.77
CA TRP A 29 -2.35 11.58 -1.93
C TRP A 29 -3.54 11.08 -2.74
N ASP A 30 -4.15 11.92 -3.57
CA ASP A 30 -5.41 11.56 -4.25
C ASP A 30 -5.22 10.37 -5.20
N ALA A 31 -4.12 10.36 -5.97
CA ALA A 31 -3.77 9.24 -6.84
C ALA A 31 -3.47 7.96 -6.05
N THR A 32 -2.71 8.08 -4.95
CA THR A 32 -2.41 6.95 -4.06
C THR A 32 -3.70 6.39 -3.45
N TRP A 33 -4.58 7.27 -2.99
CA TRP A 33 -5.84 6.91 -2.33
C TRP A 33 -6.79 6.21 -3.29
N GLN A 34 -6.91 6.69 -4.54
CA GLN A 34 -7.74 6.01 -5.54
C GLN A 34 -7.29 4.55 -5.74
N HIS A 35 -5.98 4.32 -5.93
CA HIS A 35 -5.44 2.98 -6.08
C HIS A 35 -5.65 2.12 -4.82
N VAL A 36 -5.39 2.68 -3.64
CA VAL A 36 -5.58 1.99 -2.35
C VAL A 36 -7.03 1.61 -2.14
N ALA A 37 -7.97 2.52 -2.42
CA ALA A 37 -9.39 2.32 -2.20
C ALA A 37 -9.92 1.17 -3.07
N ASP A 38 -9.49 1.06 -4.33
CA ASP A 38 -9.87 -0.03 -5.22
C ASP A 38 -9.42 -1.39 -4.68
N VAL A 39 -8.15 -1.50 -4.25
CA VAL A 39 -7.60 -2.74 -3.69
C VAL A 39 -8.23 -3.06 -2.32
N ALA A 40 -8.45 -2.06 -1.48
CA ALA A 40 -9.08 -2.23 -0.18
C ALA A 40 -10.55 -2.68 -0.31
N ALA A 41 -11.30 -2.13 -1.26
CA ALA A 41 -12.66 -2.57 -1.55
C ALA A 41 -12.71 -4.04 -2.00
N LEU A 42 -11.77 -4.46 -2.87
CA LEU A 42 -11.67 -5.87 -3.28
C LEU A 42 -11.27 -6.79 -2.12
N ALA A 43 -10.30 -6.38 -1.30
CA ALA A 43 -9.89 -7.11 -0.11
C ALA A 43 -11.05 -7.27 0.88
N GLN A 44 -11.82 -6.20 1.12
CA GLN A 44 -13.03 -6.26 1.95
C GLN A 44 -14.07 -7.22 1.35
N ALA A 45 -14.36 -7.13 0.05
CA ALA A 45 -15.35 -7.97 -0.63
C ALA A 45 -14.99 -9.46 -0.63
N THR A 46 -13.71 -9.79 -0.50
CA THR A 46 -13.21 -11.18 -0.41
C THR A 46 -13.02 -11.66 1.03
N GLY A 47 -13.35 -10.83 2.02
CA GLY A 47 -13.27 -11.17 3.45
C GLY A 47 -11.86 -11.09 4.05
N ALA A 48 -10.92 -10.47 3.35
CA ALA A 48 -9.58 -10.20 3.89
C ALA A 48 -9.67 -9.22 5.08
N ARG A 49 -8.63 -9.21 5.92
CA ARG A 49 -8.56 -8.36 7.12
C ARG A 49 -7.39 -7.39 7.12
N HIS A 50 -6.53 -7.50 6.12
CA HIS A 50 -5.27 -6.77 6.05
C HIS A 50 -5.08 -6.16 4.67
N LEU A 51 -4.37 -5.03 4.66
CA LEU A 51 -3.82 -4.43 3.45
C LEU A 51 -2.31 -4.27 3.64
N VAL A 52 -1.52 -4.96 2.82
CA VAL A 52 -0.06 -4.84 2.83
C VAL A 52 0.33 -3.58 2.07
N VAL A 53 1.09 -2.70 2.73
CA VAL A 53 1.56 -1.43 2.17
C VAL A 53 3.07 -1.51 2.01
N ILE A 54 3.53 -1.49 0.77
CA ILE A 54 4.94 -1.49 0.39
C ILE A 54 5.29 -0.07 -0.06
N PRO A 55 6.32 0.59 0.50
CA PRO A 55 6.79 1.87 -0.04
C PRO A 55 7.29 1.71 -1.48
N SER A 56 7.26 2.78 -2.25
CA SER A 56 7.78 2.77 -3.62
C SER A 56 9.27 2.46 -3.65
N PHE A 57 9.71 1.90 -4.76
CA PHE A 57 11.11 1.62 -5.00
C PHE A 57 11.87 2.91 -5.36
N TRP A 58 13.10 3.05 -4.85
CA TRP A 58 14.01 4.14 -5.26
C TRP A 58 14.72 3.85 -6.58
N ARG A 59 14.64 2.60 -7.07
CA ARG A 59 15.08 2.19 -8.41
C ARG A 59 14.03 1.30 -9.08
N ASP A 60 14.08 1.21 -10.40
CA ASP A 60 13.23 0.30 -11.16
C ASP A 60 13.47 -1.16 -10.78
N ASP A 61 12.39 -1.92 -10.58
CA ASP A 61 12.43 -3.32 -10.12
C ASP A 61 12.92 -4.30 -11.20
N LYS A 62 12.87 -3.89 -12.48
CA LYS A 62 13.22 -4.74 -13.63
C LYS A 62 14.56 -4.36 -14.25
N THR A 63 14.79 -3.07 -14.43
CA THR A 63 16.00 -2.55 -15.09
C THR A 63 17.10 -2.19 -14.10
N GLY A 64 16.75 -1.95 -12.83
CA GLY A 64 17.69 -1.45 -11.82
C GLY A 64 18.05 0.03 -11.99
N GLU A 65 17.41 0.76 -12.91
CA GLU A 65 17.62 2.19 -13.10
C GLU A 65 17.25 2.97 -11.84
N VAL A 66 18.17 3.81 -11.36
CA VAL A 66 17.95 4.65 -10.17
C VAL A 66 16.95 5.75 -10.52
N ARG A 67 15.83 5.80 -9.79
CA ARG A 67 14.75 6.78 -9.99
C ARG A 67 14.90 7.98 -9.05
N GLU A 68 15.37 7.73 -7.84
CA GLU A 68 15.58 8.75 -6.81
C GLU A 68 16.68 8.34 -5.83
N ASP A 69 17.05 9.27 -4.94
CA ASP A 69 18.00 8.97 -3.88
C ASP A 69 17.44 7.88 -2.95
N ARG A 70 18.25 6.87 -2.65
CA ARG A 70 17.89 5.78 -1.76
C ARG A 70 17.54 6.28 -0.35
N THR A 71 18.26 7.28 0.15
CA THR A 71 18.13 7.79 1.50
C THR A 71 17.16 8.96 1.54
N LEU A 72 16.04 8.77 2.25
CA LEU A 72 15.09 9.84 2.48
C LEU A 72 15.69 10.96 3.34
N THR A 73 15.41 12.19 2.94
CA THR A 73 15.65 13.38 3.77
C THR A 73 14.75 13.37 5.01
N PRO A 74 15.08 14.16 6.06
CA PRO A 74 14.20 14.30 7.23
C PRO A 74 12.78 14.77 6.90
N ALA A 75 12.62 15.58 5.84
CA ALA A 75 11.31 16.04 5.37
C ALA A 75 10.51 14.89 4.75
N GLN A 76 11.13 14.10 3.86
CA GLN A 76 10.49 12.94 3.24
C GLN A 76 10.11 11.85 4.26
N TRP A 77 10.95 11.63 5.29
CA TRP A 77 10.59 10.77 6.41
C TRP A 77 9.34 11.23 7.15
N ARG A 78 9.21 12.54 7.38
CA ARG A 78 8.02 13.12 8.01
C ARG A 78 6.78 12.94 7.12
N GLU A 79 6.90 13.12 5.82
CA GLU A 79 5.80 12.86 4.88
C GLU A 79 5.39 11.39 4.87
N LEU A 80 6.35 10.47 4.71
CA LEU A 80 6.09 9.03 4.71
C LEU A 80 5.32 8.60 5.96
N THR A 81 5.80 8.99 7.14
CA THR A 81 5.16 8.62 8.41
C THR A 81 3.79 9.25 8.58
N THR A 82 3.66 10.57 8.38
CA THR A 82 2.39 11.29 8.56
C THR A 82 1.30 10.77 7.61
N GLN A 83 1.64 10.52 6.35
CA GLN A 83 0.71 10.01 5.37
C GLN A 83 0.39 8.53 5.60
N THR A 84 1.34 7.71 6.08
CA THR A 84 1.08 6.30 6.44
C THR A 84 0.10 6.21 7.61
N GLU A 85 0.23 7.09 8.60
CA GLU A 85 -0.73 7.21 9.71
C GLU A 85 -2.13 7.59 9.21
N ARG A 86 -2.22 8.53 8.25
CA ARG A 86 -3.48 8.89 7.61
C ARG A 86 -4.07 7.71 6.84
N LEU A 87 -3.25 7.01 6.06
CA LEU A 87 -3.65 5.83 5.29
C LEU A 87 -4.23 4.75 6.19
N GLY A 88 -3.58 4.47 7.32
CA GLY A 88 -4.04 3.49 8.30
C GLY A 88 -5.44 3.82 8.84
N ARG A 89 -5.68 5.09 9.20
CA ARG A 89 -7.01 5.55 9.65
C ARG A 89 -8.06 5.41 8.57
N GLU A 90 -7.81 5.95 7.37
CA GLU A 90 -8.78 5.94 6.27
C GLU A 90 -9.14 4.51 5.83
N VAL A 91 -8.16 3.61 5.78
CA VAL A 91 -8.37 2.20 5.44
C VAL A 91 -9.17 1.47 6.53
N GLN A 92 -8.86 1.75 7.80
CA GLN A 92 -9.58 1.16 8.92
C GLN A 92 -11.04 1.65 8.99
N ASP A 93 -11.27 2.95 8.81
CA ASP A 93 -12.58 3.59 8.96
C ASP A 93 -13.52 3.23 7.81
N ARG A 94 -13.00 3.16 6.57
CA ARG A 94 -13.84 2.94 5.38
C ARG A 94 -13.98 1.48 4.98
N PHE A 95 -12.95 0.67 5.24
CA PHE A 95 -12.90 -0.72 4.75
C PHE A 95 -12.81 -1.76 5.87
N CYS A 96 -12.68 -1.36 7.13
CA CYS A 96 -12.48 -2.27 8.26
C CYS A 96 -11.23 -3.17 8.12
N LEU A 97 -10.23 -2.71 7.38
CA LEU A 97 -8.95 -3.40 7.18
C LEU A 97 -7.86 -2.79 8.05
N ARG A 98 -6.86 -3.60 8.44
CA ARG A 98 -5.64 -3.11 9.09
C ARG A 98 -4.49 -3.05 8.10
N ILE A 99 -3.79 -1.92 8.03
CA ILE A 99 -2.58 -1.84 7.22
C ILE A 99 -1.43 -2.61 7.89
N VAL A 100 -0.57 -3.21 7.06
CA VAL A 100 0.69 -3.83 7.48
C VAL A 100 1.79 -3.25 6.59
N VAL A 101 2.71 -2.50 7.18
CA VAL A 101 3.87 -1.98 6.45
C VAL A 101 4.84 -3.13 6.19
N HIS A 102 5.26 -3.28 4.94
CA HIS A 102 6.21 -4.29 4.50
C HIS A 102 7.48 -3.64 3.98
N PRO A 103 8.54 -3.54 4.81
CA PRO A 103 9.87 -3.20 4.36
C PRO A 103 10.32 -4.18 3.29
N HIS A 104 10.89 -3.65 2.22
CA HIS A 104 11.22 -4.45 1.04
C HIS A 104 12.53 -3.95 0.45
N ALA A 105 13.32 -4.90 -0.07
CA ALA A 105 14.53 -4.58 -0.80
C ALA A 105 14.24 -3.52 -1.86
N ASP A 106 15.13 -2.53 -1.96
CA ASP A 106 15.07 -1.48 -2.97
C ASP A 106 13.93 -0.47 -2.81
N THR A 107 13.22 -0.53 -1.67
CA THR A 107 12.38 0.55 -1.17
C THR A 107 13.14 1.40 -0.14
N HIS A 108 12.50 2.45 0.37
CA HIS A 108 13.13 3.37 1.32
C HIS A 108 13.25 2.84 2.75
N ILE A 109 12.61 1.71 3.08
CA ILE A 109 12.64 1.09 4.42
C ILE A 109 12.87 -0.42 4.35
#